data_AF-A0A1G2JPB5-F1
#
_entry.id   AF-A0A1G2JPB5-F1
#
_cell.length_a   1.000
_cell.length_b   1.000
_cell.length_c   1.000
_cell.angle_alpha   90.00
_cell.angle_beta   90.00
_cell.angle_gamma   90.00
#
_symmetry.space_group_name_H-M   'P 1'
#
loop_
_entity.id
_entity.type
_entity.pdbx_description
1 polymer ?
#
loop_
_entity_poly.entity_id
_entity_poly.type
_entity_poly.pdbx_seq_one_letter_code
_entity_poly.pdbx_strand_id
1 'polypeptide(L)' 'MREINRRIVCAMIFSKDGKLFLGKKNPNNGGVYAYCWHIPGGGVNAGEIDLVALRREMKEETGIDILNYKTELVDDQGKG' A
#
# COMPACT_ATOMS: atom_id res chain seq x y z
N MET A 1 15.52 23.76 -4.72
CA MET A 1 15.12 22.45 -4.17
C MET A 1 13.97 21.96 -5.02
N ARG A 2 14.04 20.76 -5.62
CA ARG A 2 12.96 20.24 -6.48
C ARG A 2 11.95 19.51 -5.62
N GLU A 3 10.71 19.97 -5.63
CA GLU A 3 9.61 19.26 -5.00
C GLU A 3 9.11 18.16 -5.94
N ILE A 4 8.87 16.96 -5.41
CA ILE A 4 8.31 15.83 -6.15
C ILE A 4 7.03 15.43 -5.44
N ASN A 5 5.90 15.60 -6.13
CA ASN A 5 4.59 15.14 -5.66
C ASN A 5 4.31 13.75 -6.29
N ARG A 6 3.95 12.78 -5.45
CA ARG A 6 3.60 11.42 -5.89
C ARG A 6 2.30 10.99 -5.23
N ARG A 7 1.36 10.48 -6.02
CA ARG A 7 0.13 9.85 -5.50
C ARG A 7 0.45 8.43 -5.06
N ILE A 8 0.06 8.08 -3.84
CA ILE A 8 0.33 6.80 -3.18
C ILE A 8 -1.01 6.16 -2.83
N VAL A 9 -1.10 4.84 -2.99
CA VAL A 9 -2.23 4.03 -2.55
C VAL A 9 -1.74 2.95 -1.60
N CYS A 10 -2.47 2.72 -0.52
CA CYS A 10 -2.16 1.71 0.50
C CYS A 10 -3.42 0.92 0.87
N ALA A 11 -3.25 -0.32 1.35
CA ALA A 11 -4.36 -1.12 1.86
C ALA A 11 -4.17 -1.49 3.33
N MET A 12 -5.25 -1.40 4.10
CA MET A 12 -5.39 -2.07 5.39
C MET A 12 -6.07 -3.42 5.16
N ILE A 13 -5.32 -4.52 5.29
CA ILE A 13 -5.82 -5.86 5.05
C ILE A 13 -6.10 -6.54 6.38
N PHE A 14 -7.35 -6.92 6.60
CA PHE A 14 -7.78 -7.65 7.78
C PHE A 14 -7.97 -9.12 7.46
N SER A 15 -7.36 -10.00 8.26
CA SER A 15 -7.61 -11.44 8.22
C SER A 15 -8.94 -11.79 8.89
N LYS A 16 -9.43 -13.02 8.67
CA LYS A 16 -10.70 -13.49 9.27
C LYS A 16 -10.70 -13.49 10.80
N ASP A 17 -9.54 -13.57 11.43
CA ASP A 17 -9.37 -13.47 12.89
C ASP A 17 -9.20 -12.02 13.38
N GLY A 18 -9.48 -11.03 12.53
CA GLY A 18 -9.51 -9.62 12.88
C GLY A 18 -8.13 -8.95 13.02
N LYS A 19 -7.05 -9.62 12.61
CA LYS A 19 -5.70 -9.05 12.68
C LYS A 19 -5.41 -8.21 11.44
N LEU A 20 -4.67 -7.11 11.65
CA LEU A 20 -4.15 -6.27 10.57
C LEU A 20 -2.84 -6.85 10.03
N PHE A 21 -2.75 -7.00 8.72
CA PHE A 21 -1.51 -7.38 8.04
C PHE A 21 -0.56 -6.19 7.93
N LEU A 22 0.68 -6.37 8.39
CA LEU A 22 1.74 -5.37 8.30
C LEU A 22 3.01 -6.00 7.69
N GLY A 23 3.64 -5.28 6.77
CA GLY A 23 4.97 -5.61 6.28
C GLY A 23 6.05 -5.09 7.22
N LYS A 24 7.15 -5.82 7.40
CA LYS A 24 8.35 -5.34 8.09
C LYS A 24 9.44 -5.09 7.05
N LYS A 25 9.93 -3.85 6.95
CA LYS A 25 10.98 -3.52 5.97
C LYS A 25 12.27 -4.24 6.32
N ASN A 26 12.85 -4.91 5.34
CA ASN A 26 14.18 -5.52 5.45
C ASN A 26 15.24 -4.42 5.55
N PRO A 27 16.08 -4.41 6.60
CA PRO A 27 17.13 -3.39 6.78
C PRO A 27 18.16 -3.35 5.65
N ASN A 28 18.34 -4.46 4.91
CA ASN A 28 19.41 -4.60 3.92
C ASN A 28 18.99 -4.17 2.50
N ASN A 29 17.71 -3.84 2.27
CA ASN A 29 17.18 -3.51 0.94
C ASN A 29 17.07 -1.99 0.67
N GLY A 30 17.85 -1.16 1.38
CA GLY A 30 18.05 0.25 1.01
C GLY A 30 16.83 1.17 1.13
N GLY A 31 15.84 0.83 1.96
CA GLY A 31 14.70 1.70 2.25
C GLY A 31 14.99 2.70 3.37
N VAL A 32 14.33 3.87 3.32
CA VAL A 32 14.49 4.98 4.28
C VAL A 32 14.04 4.61 5.71
N TYR A 33 13.36 3.47 5.88
CA TYR A 33 12.72 3.03 7.13
C TYR A 33 13.07 1.57 7.47
N ALA A 34 14.35 1.29 7.71
CA ALA A 34 14.80 -0.02 8.17
C ALA A 34 14.07 -0.42 9.46
N TYR A 35 13.66 -1.70 9.56
CA TYR A 35 12.97 -2.29 10.72
C TYR A 35 11.56 -1.75 11.03
N CYS A 36 11.04 -0.77 10.28
CA CYS A 36 9.70 -0.25 10.50
C CYS A 36 8.62 -1.21 9.99
N TRP A 37 7.51 -1.22 10.72
CA TRP A 37 6.25 -1.79 10.24
C TRP A 37 5.55 -0.80 9.30
N HIS A 38 4.92 -1.31 8.24
CA HIS A 38 4.17 -0.52 7.29
C HIS A 38 2.95 -1.29 6.79
N ILE A 39 1.95 -0.56 6.33
CA ILE A 39 0.90 -1.09 5.46
C ILE A 39 1.47 -1.23 4.04
N PRO A 40 1.12 -2.29 3.30
CA PRO A 40 1.55 -2.45 1.93
C PRO A 40 0.94 -1.37 1.04
N GLY A 41 1.65 -1.01 -0.02
CA GLY A 41 1.23 0.05 -0.92
C GLY A 41 2.38 0.68 -1.69
N GLY A 42 2.04 1.51 -2.65
CA GLY A 42 3.03 2.12 -3.51
C GLY A 42 2.47 3.20 -4.41
N GLY A 43 3.30 3.57 -5.38
CA GLY A 43 3.06 4.74 -6.21
C GLY A 43 2.11 4.46 -7.35
N VAL A 44 1.15 5.35 -7.55
CA VAL A 44 0.29 5.35 -8.74
C VAL A 44 1.12 5.83 -9.93
N ASN A 45 1.09 5.07 -11.04
CA ASN A 45 1.73 5.47 -12.28
C ASN A 45 0.94 6.57 -13.01
N ALA A 46 1.59 7.29 -13.92
CA ALA A 46 0.92 8.34 -14.69
C ALA A 46 -0.26 7.76 -15.50
N GLY A 47 -1.47 8.27 -15.25
CA GLY A 47 -2.70 7.80 -15.90
C GLY A 47 -3.26 6.48 -15.34
N GLU A 48 -2.63 5.88 -14.33
CA GLU A 48 -3.12 4.68 -13.66
C GLU A 48 -4.27 5.04 -12.71
N ILE A 49 -5.33 4.24 -12.72
CA ILE A 49 -6.45 4.39 -11.78
C ILE A 49 -6.02 3.87 -10.41
N ASP A 50 -6.36 4.58 -9.33
CA ASP A 50 -5.94 4.24 -7.96
C ASP A 50 -6.24 2.78 -7.57
N LEU A 51 -7.41 2.26 -7.92
CA LEU A 51 -7.81 0.87 -7.65
C LEU A 51 -6.96 -0.16 -8.43
N VAL A 52 -6.53 0.21 -9.64
CA VAL A 52 -5.64 -0.63 -10.46
C VAL A 52 -4.24 -0.63 -9.87
N ALA A 53 -3.72 0.55 -9.51
CA ALA A 53 -2.45 0.69 -8.80
C ALA A 53 -2.46 -0.12 -7.48
N LEU A 54 -3.53 0.01 -6.69
CA LEU A 54 -3.68 -0.69 -5.42
C LEU A 54 -3.62 -2.20 -5.61
N ARG A 55 -4.36 -2.73 -6.60
CA ARG A 55 -4.34 -4.17 -6.92
C ARG A 55 -2.96 -4.64 -7.35
N ARG A 56 -2.26 -3.87 -8.18
CA ARG A 56 -0.89 -4.18 -8.64
C ARG A 56 0.07 -4.23 -7.44
N GLU A 57 0.10 -3.18 -6.62
CA GLU A 57 0.97 -3.09 -5.44
C GLU A 57 0.69 -4.20 -4.43
N MET A 58 -0.59 -4.54 -4.17
CA MET A 58 -0.92 -5.66 -3.28
C MET A 58 -0.37 -6.98 -3.81
N LYS A 59 -0.50 -7.22 -5.12
CA LYS A 59 0.01 -8.43 -5.74
C LYS A 59 1.54 -8.49 -5.73
N GLU A 60 2.21 -7.38 -5.99
CA GLU A 60 3.67 -7.27 -6.04
C GLU A 60 4.31 -7.40 -4.65
N GLU A 61 3.79 -6.70 -3.64
CA GLU A 61 4.40 -6.68 -2.30
C GLU A 61 3.97 -7.86 -1.41
N THR A 62 2.75 -8.38 -1.59
CA THR A 62 2.17 -9.38 -0.67
C THR A 62 1.76 -10.69 -1.35
N GLY A 63 1.68 -10.72 -2.68
CA GLY A 63 1.14 -11.86 -3.43
C GLY A 63 -0.39 -11.96 -3.42
N ILE A 64 -1.11 -11.05 -2.75
CA ILE A 64 -2.57 -11.07 -2.61
C ILE A 64 -3.22 -10.34 -3.78
N ASP A 65 -4.06 -11.04 -4.54
CA ASP A 65 -4.93 -10.41 -5.55
C ASP A 65 -6.26 -9.98 -4.91
N ILE A 66 -6.46 -8.66 -4.80
CA ILE A 66 -7.63 -8.08 -4.13
C ILE A 66 -8.92 -8.05 -4.97
N LEU A 67 -8.90 -8.53 -6.22
CA LEU A 67 -10.05 -8.44 -7.16
C LEU A 67 -11.36 -9.00 -6.58
N ASN A 68 -11.27 -10.08 -5.80
CA ASN A 68 -12.44 -10.80 -5.27
C ASN A 68 -12.71 -10.47 -3.79
N TYR A 69 -12.08 -9.43 -3.26
CA TYR A 69 -12.27 -9.00 -1.88
C TYR A 69 -13.11 -7.72 -1.86
N LYS A 70 -13.94 -7.59 -0.82
CA LYS A 70 -14.62 -6.33 -0.55
C LYS A 70 -13.55 -5.28 -0.22
N THR A 71 -13.56 -4.17 -0.95
CA THR A 71 -12.66 -3.04 -0.72
C THR A 71 -13.50 -1.79 -0.49
N GLU A 72 -13.08 -0.99 0.48
CA GLU A 72 -13.76 0.25 0.87
C GLU A 72 -12.71 1.35 1.00
N LEU A 73 -13.05 2.56 0.54
CA LEU A 73 -12.18 3.73 0.72
C LEU A 73 -12.26 4.17 2.18
N VAL A 74 -11.11 4.16 2.86
CA VAL A 74 -10.99 4.60 4.25
C VAL A 74 -10.82 6.12 4.30
N ASP A 75 -9.85 6.65 3.54
CA ASP A 75 -9.57 8.07 3.45
C ASP A 75 -8.77 8.37 2.16
N ASP A 76 -9.06 9.51 1.54
CA ASP A 76 -8.31 10.08 0.42
C ASP A 76 -8.09 11.61 0.55
N GLN A 77 -8.51 12.18 1.69
CA GLN A 77 -8.38 13.60 2.01
C GLN A 77 -7.30 13.86 3.08
N GLY A 78 -6.63 12.81 3.56
CA GLY A 78 -5.57 12.90 4.57
C GLY A 78 -6.09 13.30 5.95
N LYS A 79 -7.32 12.91 6.28
CA LYS A 79 -8.00 13.30 7.51
C LYS A 79 -7.93 12.26 8.62
N GLY A 80 -7.57 11.01 8.30
CA GLY A 80 -7.34 9.94 9.29
C GLY A 80 -8.55 9.62 10.15
#